data_AF-A0A2E2N5X9-F1
#
_entry.id   AF-A0A2E2N5X9-F1
#
_cell.length_a   1.000
_cell.length_b   1.000
_cell.length_c   1.000
_cell.angle_alpha   90.00
_cell.angle_beta   90.00
_cell.angle_gamma   90.00
#
_symmetry.space_group_name_H-M   'P 1'
#
loop_
_entity.id
_entity.type
_entity.pdbx_description
1 polymer ?
#
loop_
_entity_poly.entity_id
_entity_poly.type
_entity_poly.pdbx_seq_one_letter_code
_entity_poly.pdbx_strand_id
1 'polypeptide(L)'
;MKTPIATSISAALIVAAGQADALPPIWESDLGSQLFELQDSSESERVAVKLPTPFAFAGETYDRVFVYVGGKVTLGSDDELACCPEPSDLLDAEPPVIGPFWTDLSTEDGGAIFALVENDRLVVTWSDVRSDSNEDQGYAFQAQLLSDGTIVFGFDRSLPLGDDALNAELVVGVTDAETPGSEWSFSTQTPFSTSSPTVFQSFEENETGFPLGDRNVVFTPNGSGGFDVTAERSAPPEPCSPADLAEPFGELDIADVTAFLEIFGEGC
;
A
#
# COMPACT_ATOMS: atom_id res chain seq x y z
N MET A 1 -59.60 -19.78 39.49
CA MET A 1 -58.57 -20.20 38.52
C MET A 1 -58.52 -19.18 37.40
N LYS A 2 -57.51 -18.29 37.43
CA LYS A 2 -57.27 -17.26 36.41
C LYS A 2 -55.84 -17.45 35.91
N THR A 3 -55.72 -17.67 34.60
CA THR A 3 -54.50 -17.87 33.82
C THR A 3 -53.59 -16.63 33.88
N PRO A 4 -52.25 -16.76 33.94
CA PRO A 4 -51.36 -15.61 33.71
C PRO A 4 -51.13 -15.42 32.21
N ILE A 5 -51.20 -14.16 31.75
CA ILE A 5 -50.82 -13.72 30.41
C ILE A 5 -49.32 -13.37 30.47
N ALA A 6 -48.51 -14.00 29.64
CA ALA A 6 -47.10 -13.67 29.47
C ALA A 6 -46.97 -12.42 28.59
N THR A 7 -46.45 -11.32 29.16
CA THR A 7 -46.09 -10.12 28.41
C THR A 7 -44.72 -10.34 27.78
N SER A 8 -44.68 -10.50 26.45
CA SER A 8 -43.42 -10.50 25.71
C SER A 8 -42.97 -9.06 25.46
N ILE A 9 -41.80 -8.70 25.97
CA ILE A 9 -41.14 -7.41 25.71
C ILE A 9 -40.27 -7.63 24.47
N SER A 10 -40.71 -7.12 23.31
CA SER A 10 -39.85 -7.03 22.13
C SER A 10 -38.98 -5.77 22.24
N ALA A 11 -37.68 -5.96 22.50
CA ALA A 11 -36.69 -4.91 22.33
C ALA A 11 -36.40 -4.78 20.82
N ALA A 12 -36.78 -3.65 20.23
CA ALA A 12 -36.37 -3.30 18.88
C ALA A 12 -34.93 -2.79 18.93
N LEU A 13 -33.99 -3.62 18.46
CA LEU A 13 -32.61 -3.21 18.19
C LEU A 13 -32.64 -2.35 16.92
N ILE A 14 -32.53 -1.04 17.07
CA ILE A 14 -32.29 -0.13 15.94
C ILE A 14 -30.80 -0.26 15.62
N VAL A 15 -30.46 -1.10 14.65
CA VAL A 15 -29.16 -1.02 13.98
C VAL A 15 -29.26 0.11 12.99
N ALA A 16 -28.66 1.25 13.32
CA ALA A 16 -28.33 2.25 12.33
C ALA A 16 -27.23 1.65 11.45
N ALA A 17 -27.60 1.20 10.24
CA ALA A 17 -26.64 0.96 9.18
C ALA A 17 -26.10 2.34 8.77
N GLY A 18 -25.00 2.77 9.40
CA GLY A 18 -24.12 3.75 8.77
C GLY A 18 -23.63 3.13 7.47
N GLN A 19 -23.63 3.91 6.39
CA GLN A 19 -22.93 3.51 5.17
C GLN A 19 -21.50 3.15 5.60
N ALA A 20 -21.14 1.88 5.45
CA ALA A 20 -19.75 1.51 5.48
C ALA A 20 -19.14 2.25 4.30
N ASP A 21 -18.32 3.27 4.57
CA ASP A 21 -17.32 3.69 3.60
C ASP A 21 -16.60 2.41 3.22
N ALA A 22 -16.71 2.03 1.95
CA ALA A 22 -16.04 0.84 1.46
C ALA A 22 -14.56 1.04 1.76
N LEU A 23 -13.95 0.09 2.48
CA LEU A 23 -12.50 0.09 2.64
C LEU A 23 -11.90 0.23 1.24
N PRO A 24 -10.96 1.17 1.01
CA PRO A 24 -10.36 1.30 -0.29
C PRO A 24 -9.80 -0.05 -0.71
N PRO A 25 -9.89 -0.38 -2.02
CA PRO A 25 -9.33 -1.62 -2.50
C PRO A 25 -7.85 -1.65 -2.12
N ILE A 26 -7.48 -2.73 -1.44
CA ILE A 26 -6.16 -3.00 -0.91
C ILE A 26 -5.07 -2.84 -2.00
N TRP A 27 -5.45 -3.18 -3.24
CA TRP A 27 -4.74 -2.88 -4.48
C TRP A 27 -5.69 -2.13 -5.43
N GLU A 28 -5.30 -0.95 -5.89
CA GLU A 28 -6.08 -0.17 -6.85
C GLU A 28 -5.81 -0.64 -8.27
N SER A 29 -6.88 -1.03 -8.97
CA SER A 29 -6.80 -1.51 -10.36
C SER A 29 -6.80 -0.38 -11.38
N ASP A 30 -7.41 0.77 -11.06
CA ASP A 30 -7.31 1.98 -11.88
C ASP A 30 -6.01 2.72 -11.55
N LEU A 31 -4.99 2.50 -12.37
CA LEU A 31 -3.68 3.12 -12.17
C LEU A 31 -3.71 4.65 -12.35
N GLY A 32 -4.75 5.20 -12.97
CA GLY A 32 -4.83 6.61 -13.30
C GLY A 32 -3.96 6.98 -14.50
N SER A 33 -3.24 8.10 -14.40
CA SER A 33 -2.43 8.65 -15.49
C SER A 33 -0.96 8.31 -15.33
N GLN A 34 -0.30 7.94 -16.43
CA GLN A 34 1.14 7.75 -16.45
C GLN A 34 1.88 9.08 -16.22
N LEU A 35 2.92 9.04 -15.39
CA LEU A 35 3.83 10.15 -15.12
C LEU A 35 4.97 10.15 -16.16
N PHE A 36 4.70 10.64 -17.36
CA PHE A 36 5.66 10.62 -18.47
C PHE A 36 6.97 11.38 -18.22
N GLU A 37 7.00 12.31 -17.26
CA GLU A 37 8.23 13.00 -16.85
C GLU A 37 9.23 12.05 -16.19
N LEU A 38 8.77 10.88 -15.72
CA LEU A 38 9.59 9.83 -15.13
C LEU A 38 9.83 8.67 -16.10
N GLN A 39 9.58 8.83 -17.39
CA GLN A 39 9.86 7.77 -18.37
C GLN A 39 11.34 7.83 -18.78
N ASP A 40 11.98 6.67 -18.94
CA ASP A 40 13.39 6.58 -19.36
C ASP A 40 14.28 7.40 -18.41
N SER A 41 14.05 7.20 -17.12
CA SER A 41 14.58 8.01 -16.02
C SER A 41 15.15 7.13 -14.92
N SER A 42 16.23 7.64 -14.31
CA SER A 42 16.93 7.01 -13.20
C SER A 42 16.26 7.34 -11.85
N GLU A 43 16.74 6.71 -10.78
CA GLU A 43 16.22 6.74 -9.40
C GLU A 43 15.80 8.11 -8.85
N SER A 44 16.48 9.16 -9.32
CA SER A 44 16.56 10.50 -8.74
C SER A 44 15.61 11.47 -9.39
N GLU A 45 15.08 11.07 -10.54
CA GLU A 45 14.07 11.82 -11.23
C GLU A 45 12.77 11.76 -10.42
N ARG A 46 12.12 12.92 -10.32
CA ARG A 46 10.90 13.08 -9.53
C ARG A 46 9.94 14.06 -10.16
N VAL A 47 8.66 13.81 -9.93
CA VAL A 47 7.58 14.69 -10.40
C VAL A 47 6.71 15.15 -9.25
N ALA A 48 6.38 16.44 -9.26
CA ALA A 48 5.45 17.03 -8.31
C ALA A 48 4.00 16.69 -8.67
N VAL A 49 3.27 16.05 -7.75
CA VAL A 49 1.84 15.78 -7.88
C VAL A 49 1.07 16.67 -6.90
N LYS A 50 0.12 17.46 -7.44
CA LYS A 50 -0.75 18.32 -6.62
C LYS A 50 -1.93 17.51 -6.09
N LEU A 51 -2.20 17.62 -4.79
CA LEU A 51 -3.36 17.00 -4.17
C LEU A 51 -4.55 17.96 -4.17
N PRO A 52 -5.76 17.51 -4.57
CA PRO A 52 -6.98 18.34 -4.50
C PRO A 52 -7.42 18.58 -3.05
N THR A 53 -7.25 17.58 -2.19
CA THR A 53 -7.42 17.68 -0.74
C THR A 53 -6.06 17.46 -0.08
N PRO A 54 -5.61 18.36 0.82
CA PRO A 54 -4.34 18.16 1.51
C PRO A 54 -4.31 16.87 2.32
N PHE A 55 -3.21 16.12 2.22
CA PHE A 55 -2.96 14.92 2.99
C PHE A 55 -2.44 15.29 4.39
N ALA A 56 -3.01 14.70 5.44
CA ALA A 56 -2.59 14.94 6.82
C ALA A 56 -1.57 13.88 7.26
N PHE A 57 -0.40 14.32 7.74
CA PHE A 57 0.66 13.43 8.21
C PHE A 57 1.46 14.08 9.34
N ALA A 58 1.68 13.33 10.43
CA ALA A 58 2.45 13.78 11.60
C ALA A 58 2.03 15.14 12.19
N GLY A 59 0.74 15.52 12.07
CA GLY A 59 0.21 16.78 12.59
C GLY A 59 0.28 17.97 11.62
N GLU A 60 0.90 17.78 10.45
CA GLU A 60 0.98 18.77 9.37
C GLU A 60 0.09 18.35 8.18
N THR A 61 -0.17 19.29 7.27
CA THR A 61 -0.95 19.02 6.04
C THR A 61 -0.17 19.40 4.79
N TYR A 62 -0.18 18.51 3.81
CA TYR A 62 0.60 18.62 2.58
C TYR A 62 -0.34 18.65 1.38
N ASP A 63 -0.24 19.69 0.55
CA ASP A 63 -1.08 19.85 -0.64
C ASP A 63 -0.37 19.44 -1.94
N ARG A 64 0.84 18.91 -1.81
CA ARG A 64 1.72 18.43 -2.88
C ARG A 64 2.62 17.32 -2.34
N VAL A 65 2.89 16.37 -3.20
CA VAL A 65 3.91 15.34 -2.99
C VAL A 65 4.88 15.31 -4.16
N PHE A 66 6.04 14.68 -4.00
CA PHE A 66 6.97 14.38 -5.08
C PHE A 66 7.17 12.89 -5.16
N VAL A 67 6.91 12.33 -6.34
CA VAL A 67 7.02 10.90 -6.61
C VAL A 67 8.36 10.64 -7.27
N TYR A 68 9.15 9.73 -6.70
CA TYR A 68 10.49 9.36 -7.18
C TYR A 68 10.45 8.04 -7.93
N VAL A 69 11.36 7.90 -8.90
CA VAL A 69 11.57 6.62 -9.58
C VAL A 69 12.03 5.54 -8.60
N GLY A 70 12.90 5.88 -7.66
CA GLY A 70 13.40 4.99 -6.59
C GLY A 70 12.37 4.44 -5.60
N GLY A 71 11.06 4.56 -5.86
CA GLY A 71 10.03 3.90 -5.04
C GLY A 71 9.69 4.62 -3.73
N LYS A 72 9.93 5.94 -3.65
CA LYS A 72 9.52 6.79 -2.53
C LYS A 72 8.64 7.96 -2.96
N VAL A 73 7.98 8.55 -1.97
CA VAL A 73 7.23 9.79 -2.07
C VAL A 73 7.65 10.73 -0.95
N THR A 74 7.97 11.98 -1.29
CA THR A 74 8.21 13.04 -0.27
C THR A 74 7.01 13.97 -0.16
N LEU A 75 6.78 14.51 1.03
CA LEU A 75 5.66 15.41 1.32
C LEU A 75 6.11 16.88 1.36
N GLY A 76 5.40 17.75 0.65
CA GLY A 76 5.59 19.20 0.69
C GLY A 76 6.74 19.75 -0.17
N SER A 77 7.92 19.14 -0.12
CA SER A 77 9.09 19.49 -0.94
C SER A 77 9.77 18.25 -1.52
N ASP A 78 10.65 18.45 -2.50
CA ASP A 78 11.60 17.42 -2.93
C ASP A 78 12.86 17.45 -2.05
N ASP A 79 13.66 16.40 -2.19
CA ASP A 79 15.03 16.26 -1.73
C ASP A 79 15.92 15.73 -2.88
N GLU A 80 17.22 15.62 -2.60
CA GLU A 80 18.21 14.99 -3.49
C GLU A 80 18.60 13.56 -3.06
N LEU A 81 17.96 13.01 -2.02
CA LEU A 81 18.26 11.68 -1.48
C LEU A 81 17.55 10.60 -2.29
N ALA A 82 18.01 10.40 -3.51
CA ALA A 82 17.31 9.66 -4.55
C ALA A 82 17.30 8.13 -4.41
N CYS A 83 18.48 7.50 -4.35
CA CYS A 83 18.68 6.05 -4.37
C CYS A 83 19.48 5.55 -3.17
N CYS A 84 19.51 4.23 -3.09
CA CYS A 84 20.38 3.45 -2.22
C CYS A 84 20.23 3.80 -0.74
N PRO A 85 19.00 3.77 -0.20
CA PRO A 85 18.79 4.14 1.18
C PRO A 85 19.52 3.18 2.10
N GLU A 86 20.31 3.73 3.01
CA GLU A 86 20.57 3.07 4.28
C GLU A 86 19.42 3.40 5.25
N PRO A 87 19.14 2.57 6.27
CA PRO A 87 18.12 2.87 7.27
C PRO A 87 18.30 4.24 7.95
N SER A 88 19.56 4.72 8.04
CA SER A 88 19.88 6.07 8.51
C SER A 88 19.34 7.17 7.61
N ASP A 89 19.25 6.97 6.29
CA ASP A 89 18.77 7.98 5.36
C ASP A 89 17.28 8.27 5.55
N LEU A 90 16.49 7.30 6.03
CA LEU A 90 15.10 7.52 6.42
C LEU A 90 14.97 8.32 7.74
N LEU A 91 15.97 8.22 8.61
CA LEU A 91 16.01 8.96 9.89
C LEU A 91 16.57 10.38 9.72
N ASP A 92 17.45 10.60 8.74
CA ASP A 92 18.05 11.88 8.40
C ASP A 92 17.36 12.55 7.20
N ALA A 93 16.23 12.00 6.74
CA ALA A 93 15.45 12.55 5.65
C ALA A 93 15.05 14.00 5.95
N GLU A 94 15.09 14.86 4.94
CA GLU A 94 14.54 16.21 4.98
C GLU A 94 13.93 16.45 3.58
N PRO A 95 12.64 16.17 3.32
CA PRO A 95 11.43 16.30 4.16
C PRO A 95 10.79 14.93 4.55
N PRO A 96 9.52 14.85 5.06
CA PRO A 96 8.87 13.56 5.35
C PRO A 96 8.81 12.63 4.14
N VAL A 97 9.05 11.33 4.37
CA VAL A 97 9.14 10.29 3.35
C VAL A 97 8.10 9.20 3.59
N ILE A 98 7.48 8.75 2.51
CA ILE A 98 6.67 7.54 2.41
C ILE A 98 7.34 6.63 1.39
N GLY A 99 7.97 5.55 1.85
CA GLY A 99 8.66 4.58 1.02
C GLY A 99 7.93 3.25 1.03
N PRO A 100 6.99 2.96 0.11
CA PRO A 100 6.43 1.62 -0.01
C PRO A 100 7.49 0.59 -0.40
N PHE A 101 8.47 0.99 -1.23
CA PHE A 101 9.55 0.14 -1.69
C PHE A 101 10.73 1.04 -2.12
N TRP A 102 11.36 1.73 -1.16
CA TRP A 102 12.44 2.67 -1.48
C TRP A 102 13.75 1.92 -1.66
N THR A 103 14.27 1.94 -2.89
CA THR A 103 15.57 1.35 -3.26
C THR A 103 16.07 1.97 -4.57
N ASP A 104 17.11 1.40 -5.16
CA ASP A 104 17.67 1.85 -6.44
C ASP A 104 16.90 1.23 -7.63
N LEU A 105 15.89 1.98 -8.09
CA LEU A 105 15.02 1.60 -9.20
C LEU A 105 15.17 2.58 -10.37
N SER A 106 14.90 2.08 -11.56
CA SER A 106 14.94 2.79 -12.83
C SER A 106 13.71 2.45 -13.69
N THR A 107 13.41 3.36 -14.60
CA THR A 107 12.43 3.17 -15.70
C THR A 107 13.10 3.13 -17.07
N GLU A 108 14.44 3.23 -17.14
CA GLU A 108 15.22 3.16 -18.38
C GLU A 108 15.09 1.78 -19.04
N ASP A 109 15.07 0.73 -18.23
CA ASP A 109 14.94 -0.66 -18.71
C ASP A 109 13.49 -1.16 -18.77
N GLY A 110 12.53 -0.25 -18.61
CA GLY A 110 11.10 -0.48 -18.76
C GLY A 110 10.29 -0.20 -17.51
N GLY A 111 9.01 -0.58 -17.56
CA GLY A 111 8.04 -0.19 -16.54
C GLY A 111 7.56 1.26 -16.69
N ALA A 112 6.67 1.65 -15.79
CA ALA A 112 6.12 2.99 -15.74
C ALA A 112 5.55 3.30 -14.36
N ILE A 113 5.48 4.60 -14.05
CA ILE A 113 4.88 5.09 -12.81
C ILE A 113 3.58 5.80 -13.15
N PHE A 114 2.52 5.49 -12.40
CA PHE A 114 1.19 6.03 -12.59
C PHE A 114 0.70 6.71 -11.33
N ALA A 115 -0.14 7.73 -11.48
CA ALA A 115 -0.85 8.38 -10.39
C ALA A 115 -2.36 8.48 -10.68
N LEU A 116 -3.16 7.95 -9.75
CA LEU A 116 -4.59 8.23 -9.63
C LEU A 116 -4.79 9.31 -8.58
N VAL A 117 -5.27 10.48 -9.00
CA VAL A 117 -5.52 11.62 -8.11
C VAL A 117 -7.02 11.85 -7.97
N GLU A 118 -7.55 11.54 -6.79
CA GLU A 118 -8.96 11.74 -6.44
C GLU A 118 -9.11 12.75 -5.29
N ASN A 119 -10.35 13.14 -4.99
CA ASN A 119 -10.60 14.13 -3.94
C ASN A 119 -10.28 13.62 -2.53
N ASP A 120 -10.30 12.30 -2.34
CA ASP A 120 -10.17 11.63 -1.04
C ASP A 120 -8.93 10.75 -0.94
N ARG A 121 -8.16 10.56 -2.02
CA ARG A 121 -6.90 9.82 -2.02
C ARG A 121 -5.99 10.14 -3.21
N LEU A 122 -4.70 9.88 -3.01
CA LEU A 122 -3.73 9.67 -4.08
C LEU A 122 -3.35 8.18 -4.09
N VAL A 123 -3.29 7.57 -5.27
CA VAL A 123 -2.63 6.27 -5.45
C VAL A 123 -1.46 6.44 -6.41
N VAL A 124 -0.27 6.02 -5.99
CA VAL A 124 0.92 5.95 -6.83
C VAL A 124 1.23 4.48 -7.09
N THR A 125 1.38 4.11 -8.35
CA THR A 125 1.75 2.75 -8.76
C THR A 125 3.08 2.78 -9.49
N TRP A 126 4.04 2.01 -9.02
CA TRP A 126 5.21 1.62 -9.78
C TRP A 126 4.90 0.28 -10.42
N SER A 127 4.85 0.23 -11.75
CA SER A 127 4.45 -0.96 -12.51
C SER A 127 5.60 -1.43 -13.37
N ASP A 128 6.10 -2.64 -13.06
CA ASP A 128 7.20 -3.29 -13.79
C ASP A 128 8.49 -2.44 -13.84
N VAL A 129 8.73 -1.63 -12.81
CA VAL A 129 9.98 -0.87 -12.65
C VAL A 129 11.12 -1.81 -12.28
N ARG A 130 12.35 -1.51 -12.67
CA ARG A 130 13.47 -2.45 -12.56
C ARG A 130 14.58 -1.84 -11.73
N SER A 131 15.51 -2.67 -11.29
CA SER A 131 16.79 -2.20 -10.75
C SER A 131 17.86 -2.33 -11.83
N ASP A 132 18.83 -1.43 -11.86
CA ASP A 132 19.97 -1.47 -12.78
C ASP A 132 20.82 -2.75 -12.61
N SER A 133 20.72 -3.45 -11.48
CA SER A 133 21.37 -4.75 -11.32
C SER A 133 20.71 -5.88 -12.09
N ASN A 134 19.42 -5.76 -12.42
CA ASN A 134 18.64 -6.84 -13.02
C ASN A 134 17.49 -6.33 -13.87
N GLU A 135 17.80 -6.10 -15.14
CA GLU A 135 16.86 -5.65 -16.17
C GLU A 135 15.77 -6.70 -16.51
N ASP A 136 15.97 -7.97 -16.12
CA ASP A 136 15.01 -9.04 -16.38
C ASP A 136 13.91 -9.13 -15.29
N GLN A 137 14.09 -8.41 -14.17
CA GLN A 137 13.20 -8.48 -13.01
C GLN A 137 12.45 -7.17 -12.78
N GLY A 138 11.14 -7.18 -13.06
CA GLY A 138 10.23 -6.09 -12.74
C GLY A 138 9.67 -6.16 -11.31
N TYR A 139 9.41 -5.00 -10.74
CA TYR A 139 8.76 -4.80 -9.45
C TYR A 139 7.45 -4.05 -9.65
N ALA A 140 6.40 -4.50 -8.97
CA ALA A 140 5.10 -3.86 -8.96
C ALA A 140 4.60 -3.65 -7.53
N PHE A 141 4.35 -2.38 -7.18
CA PHE A 141 3.90 -1.99 -5.85
C PHE A 141 3.14 -0.66 -5.89
N GLN A 142 2.39 -0.37 -4.82
CA GLN A 142 1.57 0.82 -4.69
C GLN A 142 1.75 1.50 -3.33
N ALA A 143 1.60 2.82 -3.33
CA ALA A 143 1.30 3.61 -2.14
C ALA A 143 -0.03 4.33 -2.31
N GLN A 144 -0.95 4.19 -1.35
CA GLN A 144 -2.19 4.94 -1.27
C GLN A 144 -2.13 5.90 -0.08
N LEU A 145 -2.43 7.18 -0.32
CA LEU A 145 -2.45 8.24 0.69
C LEU A 145 -3.89 8.76 0.77
N LEU A 146 -4.63 8.35 1.79
CA LEU A 146 -6.02 8.73 1.97
C LEU A 146 -6.12 10.05 2.73
N SER A 147 -7.16 10.82 2.44
CA SER A 147 -7.42 12.14 3.04
C SER A 147 -7.65 12.10 4.56
N ASP A 148 -7.93 10.94 5.14
CA ASP A 148 -8.02 10.72 6.59
C ASP A 148 -6.66 10.47 7.26
N GLY A 149 -5.57 10.43 6.48
CA GLY A 149 -4.21 10.17 6.93
C GLY A 149 -3.81 8.69 6.88
N THR A 150 -4.69 7.79 6.45
CA THR A 150 -4.36 6.37 6.26
C THR A 150 -3.38 6.22 5.10
N ILE A 151 -2.37 5.38 5.30
CA ILE A 151 -1.39 5.01 4.26
C ILE A 151 -1.48 3.50 4.03
N VAL A 152 -1.53 3.09 2.76
CA VAL A 152 -1.55 1.68 2.37
C VAL A 152 -0.40 1.40 1.42
N PHE A 153 0.45 0.45 1.77
CA PHE A 153 1.43 -0.13 0.84
C PHE A 153 0.91 -1.44 0.30
N GLY A 154 0.81 -1.57 -1.01
CA GLY A 154 0.39 -2.79 -1.68
C GLY A 154 1.52 -3.37 -2.50
N PHE A 155 1.65 -4.69 -2.50
CA PHE A 155 2.74 -5.40 -3.16
C PHE A 155 2.23 -6.52 -4.05
N ASP A 156 2.86 -6.68 -5.22
CA ASP A 156 2.66 -7.89 -6.01
C ASP A 156 3.16 -9.12 -5.23
N ARG A 157 2.56 -10.27 -5.53
CA ARG A 157 2.85 -11.56 -4.90
C ARG A 157 4.27 -12.05 -5.19
N SER A 158 4.88 -11.61 -6.29
CA SER A 158 6.25 -11.97 -6.67
C SER A 158 7.16 -10.75 -6.75
N LEU A 159 7.66 -10.31 -5.60
CA LEU A 159 8.80 -9.39 -5.53
C LEU A 159 10.02 -10.19 -5.05
N PRO A 160 10.89 -10.68 -5.94
CA PRO A 160 12.07 -11.41 -5.52
C PRO A 160 13.11 -10.45 -4.97
N LEU A 161 13.68 -10.86 -3.84
CA LEU A 161 14.91 -10.32 -3.28
C LEU A 161 15.97 -11.43 -3.28
N GLY A 162 17.24 -11.06 -3.33
CA GLY A 162 18.38 -11.96 -3.26
C GLY A 162 19.61 -11.39 -3.97
N ASP A 163 20.73 -12.12 -3.87
CA ASP A 163 21.96 -11.83 -4.60
C ASP A 163 21.60 -11.62 -6.10
N ASP A 164 21.83 -10.41 -6.62
CA ASP A 164 21.51 -9.96 -7.99
C ASP A 164 20.07 -9.45 -8.25
N ALA A 165 19.23 -9.27 -7.23
CA ALA A 165 17.88 -8.70 -7.41
C ALA A 165 17.88 -7.17 -7.31
N LEU A 166 18.52 -6.64 -6.27
CA LEU A 166 18.74 -5.22 -6.02
C LEU A 166 20.25 -4.99 -5.80
N ASN A 167 20.73 -3.80 -6.15
CA ASN A 167 22.09 -3.31 -5.86
C ASN A 167 22.17 -2.39 -4.63
N ALA A 168 21.08 -2.31 -3.86
CA ALA A 168 20.99 -1.53 -2.64
C ALA A 168 20.06 -2.18 -1.61
N GLU A 169 20.13 -1.71 -0.38
CA GLU A 169 19.15 -2.04 0.66
C GLU A 169 17.75 -1.54 0.25
N LEU A 170 16.73 -2.25 0.71
CA LEU A 170 15.34 -1.88 0.53
C LEU A 170 14.79 -1.37 1.85
N VAL A 171 14.20 -0.18 1.83
CA VAL A 171 13.49 0.39 2.97
C VAL A 171 12.00 0.49 2.67
N VAL A 172 11.19 -0.08 3.57
CA VAL A 172 9.73 0.02 3.56
C VAL A 172 9.29 0.77 4.81
N GLY A 173 8.59 1.90 4.68
CA GLY A 173 8.15 2.65 5.85
C GLY A 173 7.72 4.08 5.61
N VAL A 174 7.51 4.78 6.72
CA VAL A 174 7.13 6.20 6.79
C VAL A 174 7.99 6.91 7.84
N THR A 175 8.27 8.19 7.62
CA THR A 175 9.01 9.07 8.55
C THR A 175 8.49 10.50 8.45
N ASP A 176 8.42 11.20 9.58
CA ASP A 176 8.19 12.64 9.64
C ASP A 176 9.47 13.47 9.54
N ALA A 177 10.62 12.83 9.28
CA ALA A 177 11.94 13.48 9.20
C ALA A 177 12.42 14.12 10.53
N GLU A 178 11.65 14.03 11.62
CA GLU A 178 11.97 14.69 12.89
C GLU A 178 12.05 13.71 14.05
N THR A 179 11.18 12.70 14.03
CA THR A 179 11.01 11.75 15.12
C THR A 179 11.83 10.50 14.86
N PRO A 180 12.73 10.11 15.79
CA PRO A 180 13.42 8.84 15.70
C PRO A 180 12.43 7.67 15.62
N GLY A 181 12.61 6.84 14.59
CA GLY A 181 11.83 5.63 14.39
C GLY A 181 12.35 4.43 15.18
N SER A 182 11.60 3.35 15.12
CA SER A 182 12.09 2.01 15.42
C SER A 182 11.84 1.12 14.22
N GLU A 183 12.73 0.19 14.00
CA GLU A 183 12.55 -0.85 13.00
C GLU A 183 11.54 -1.89 13.49
N TRP A 184 10.63 -2.31 12.61
CA TRP A 184 9.61 -3.32 12.87
C TRP A 184 9.61 -4.35 11.75
N SER A 185 9.35 -5.61 12.08
CA SER A 185 9.06 -6.63 11.07
C SER A 185 7.57 -6.63 10.76
N PHE A 186 7.15 -6.04 9.64
CA PHE A 186 5.75 -6.00 9.25
C PHE A 186 5.16 -7.40 9.03
N SER A 187 5.97 -8.38 8.63
CA SER A 187 5.50 -9.74 8.38
C SER A 187 5.28 -10.59 9.64
N THR A 188 5.91 -10.23 10.78
CA THR A 188 5.91 -11.05 12.01
C THR A 188 5.42 -10.32 13.26
N GLN A 189 5.46 -8.99 13.29
CA GLN A 189 5.11 -8.18 14.46
C GLN A 189 3.78 -7.43 14.33
N THR A 190 3.10 -7.49 13.18
CA THR A 190 1.75 -6.92 13.04
C THR A 190 0.66 -7.86 13.58
N PRO A 191 -0.43 -7.33 14.16
CA PRO A 191 -0.71 -5.90 14.34
C PRO A 191 0.06 -5.29 15.53
N PHE A 192 0.43 -4.01 15.42
CA PHE A 192 1.02 -3.23 16.51
C PHE A 192 0.56 -1.76 16.47
N SER A 193 0.79 -1.04 17.57
CA SER A 193 0.49 0.38 17.69
C SER A 193 1.72 1.16 18.14
N THR A 194 1.90 2.37 17.61
CA THR A 194 2.98 3.29 17.95
C THR A 194 2.47 4.71 18.14
N SER A 195 3.15 5.50 18.97
CA SER A 195 2.96 6.94 19.07
C SER A 195 3.95 7.74 18.22
N SER A 196 4.91 7.06 17.58
CA SER A 196 5.86 7.67 16.64
C SER A 196 5.28 7.66 15.23
N PRO A 197 5.36 8.76 14.48
CA PRO A 197 5.03 8.79 13.06
C PRO A 197 6.12 8.14 12.18
N THR A 198 7.24 7.73 12.77
CA THR A 198 8.34 7.06 12.07
C THR A 198 8.34 5.56 12.36
N VAL A 199 8.09 4.77 11.32
CA VAL A 199 7.98 3.31 11.35
C VAL A 199 8.53 2.76 10.06
N PHE A 200 9.51 1.86 10.14
CA PHE A 200 10.11 1.27 8.95
C PHE A 200 10.55 -0.17 9.20
N GLN A 201 10.83 -0.87 8.10
CA GLN A 201 11.53 -2.14 8.04
C GLN A 201 12.58 -2.01 6.94
N SER A 202 13.80 -2.48 7.17
CA SER A 202 14.77 -2.62 6.09
C SER A 202 15.01 -4.09 5.74
N PHE A 203 15.48 -4.31 4.52
CA PHE A 203 15.79 -5.61 3.96
C PHE A 203 17.15 -5.54 3.31
N GLU A 204 18.07 -6.39 3.76
CA GLU A 204 19.42 -6.45 3.20
C GLU A 204 19.36 -6.88 1.72
N GLU A 205 20.30 -6.38 0.91
CA GLU A 205 20.40 -6.68 -0.53
C GLU A 205 20.45 -8.20 -0.85
N ASN A 206 20.99 -8.99 0.08
CA ASN A 206 21.17 -10.43 -0.05
C ASN A 206 20.01 -11.24 0.59
N GLU A 207 19.01 -10.57 1.16
CA GLU A 207 17.87 -11.25 1.77
C GLU A 207 17.07 -11.97 0.70
N THR A 208 16.81 -13.27 0.89
CA THR A 208 16.08 -14.05 -0.12
C THR A 208 14.58 -14.02 0.15
N GLY A 209 13.84 -13.48 -0.81
CA GLY A 209 12.37 -13.45 -0.81
C GLY A 209 11.78 -12.29 -0.02
N PHE A 210 10.83 -11.58 -0.61
CA PHE A 210 10.15 -10.46 0.03
C PHE A 210 8.96 -10.94 0.87
N PRO A 211 9.01 -10.82 2.22
CA PRO A 211 7.99 -11.41 3.09
C PRO A 211 6.67 -10.61 3.13
N LEU A 212 6.62 -9.46 2.45
CA LEU A 212 5.42 -8.63 2.30
C LEU A 212 4.75 -8.78 0.94
N GLY A 213 5.30 -9.60 0.03
CA GLY A 213 4.60 -9.95 -1.20
C GLY A 213 3.26 -10.59 -0.87
N ASP A 214 2.21 -10.26 -1.61
CA ASP A 214 0.81 -10.62 -1.34
C ASP A 214 0.15 -9.97 -0.11
N ARG A 215 0.81 -9.00 0.53
CA ARG A 215 0.28 -8.27 1.68
C ARG A 215 0.09 -6.80 1.39
N ASN A 216 -0.72 -6.17 2.24
CA ASN A 216 -0.76 -4.72 2.36
C ASN A 216 -0.36 -4.33 3.76
N VAL A 217 0.57 -3.39 3.85
CA VAL A 217 0.93 -2.76 5.11
C VAL A 217 0.08 -1.50 5.24
N VAL A 218 -0.80 -1.48 6.22
CA VAL A 218 -1.76 -0.38 6.44
C VAL A 218 -1.37 0.37 7.70
N PHE A 219 -1.16 1.68 7.57
CA PHE A 219 -0.87 2.60 8.65
C PHE A 219 -2.12 3.46 8.89
N THR A 220 -2.82 3.21 10.01
CA THR A 220 -4.03 3.97 10.38
C THR A 220 -3.69 4.97 11.49
N PRO A 221 -3.88 6.29 11.31
CA PRO A 221 -3.63 7.26 12.37
C PRO A 221 -4.43 6.95 13.64
N ASN A 222 -3.76 6.82 14.78
CA ASN A 222 -4.39 6.41 16.04
C ASN A 222 -4.68 7.57 17.02
N GLY A 223 -4.44 8.81 16.58
CA GLY A 223 -4.61 10.03 17.39
C GLY A 223 -3.56 10.22 18.50
N SER A 224 -2.60 9.31 18.65
CA SER A 224 -1.49 9.41 19.61
C SER A 224 -0.20 9.97 19.02
N GLY A 225 -0.25 10.44 17.76
CA GLY A 225 0.91 10.93 17.00
C GLY A 225 1.55 9.90 16.07
N GLY A 226 1.11 8.64 16.11
CA GLY A 226 1.58 7.57 15.23
C GLY A 226 0.43 6.75 14.65
N PHE A 227 0.68 5.45 14.46
CA PHE A 227 -0.20 4.56 13.71
C PHE A 227 -0.57 3.30 14.49
N ASP A 228 -1.76 2.77 14.18
CA ASP A 228 -2.07 1.35 14.28
C ASP A 228 -1.69 0.71 12.94
N VAL A 229 -0.80 -0.28 12.98
CA VAL A 229 -0.21 -0.91 11.79
C VAL A 229 -0.66 -2.35 11.67
N THR A 230 -1.20 -2.72 10.50
CA THR A 230 -1.55 -4.09 10.13
C THR A 230 -0.81 -4.51 8.86
N ALA A 231 -0.55 -5.82 8.71
CA ALA A 231 -0.06 -6.41 7.45
C ALA A 231 -1.03 -7.53 7.02
N GLU A 232 -2.10 -7.12 6.36
CA GLU A 232 -3.16 -8.03 5.92
C GLU A 232 -2.78 -8.63 4.57
N ARG A 233 -3.09 -9.91 4.34
CA ARG A 233 -2.97 -10.43 2.97
C ARG A 233 -3.92 -9.65 2.09
N SER A 234 -3.47 -9.33 0.89
CA SER A 234 -4.34 -8.74 -0.11
C SER A 234 -5.59 -9.59 -0.24
N ALA A 235 -6.74 -9.01 0.05
CA ALA A 235 -8.00 -9.68 -0.26
C ALA A 235 -7.94 -10.04 -1.75
N PRO A 236 -8.27 -11.29 -2.14
CA PRO A 236 -8.46 -11.58 -3.54
C PRO A 236 -9.42 -10.52 -4.11
N PRO A 237 -9.22 -10.05 -5.35
CA PRO A 237 -10.09 -9.06 -5.98
C PRO A 237 -11.54 -9.39 -5.68
N GLU A 238 -12.32 -8.41 -5.22
CA GLU A 238 -13.72 -8.65 -4.88
C GLU A 238 -14.41 -9.25 -6.11
N PRO A 239 -15.18 -10.34 -5.95
CA PRO A 239 -15.81 -11.00 -7.07
C PRO A 239 -16.63 -9.98 -7.85
N CYS A 240 -16.41 -9.89 -9.16
CA CYS A 240 -17.08 -8.90 -9.99
C CYS A 240 -18.62 -9.09 -10.00
N SER A 241 -19.07 -10.29 -9.62
CA SER A 241 -20.47 -10.62 -9.35
C SER A 241 -20.57 -11.91 -8.53
N PRO A 242 -21.75 -12.31 -8.02
CA PRO A 242 -21.95 -13.61 -7.37
C PRO A 242 -21.64 -14.85 -8.26
N ALA A 243 -21.37 -14.65 -9.55
CA ALA A 243 -20.99 -15.69 -10.49
C ALA A 243 -19.46 -15.87 -10.60
N ASP A 244 -18.69 -14.97 -10.00
CA ASP A 244 -17.23 -15.01 -9.89
C ASP A 244 -16.89 -15.83 -8.63
N LEU A 245 -16.60 -17.11 -8.84
CA LEU A 245 -16.57 -18.16 -7.84
C LEU A 245 -15.17 -18.79 -7.70
N ALA A 246 -14.24 -18.48 -8.61
CA ALA A 246 -12.90 -19.02 -8.61
C ALA A 246 -11.87 -18.00 -9.08
N GLU A 247 -10.61 -18.20 -8.65
CA GLU A 247 -9.52 -17.39 -9.17
C GLU A 247 -9.31 -17.61 -10.68
N PRO A 248 -9.00 -16.55 -11.45
CA PRO A 248 -8.77 -15.17 -10.99
C PRO A 248 -10.07 -14.39 -10.74
N PHE A 249 -10.25 -13.90 -9.50
CA PHE A 249 -11.41 -13.07 -9.15
C PHE A 249 -11.31 -11.68 -9.83
N GLY A 250 -12.46 -11.04 -10.03
CA GLY A 250 -12.59 -9.76 -10.73
C GLY A 250 -12.86 -9.91 -12.24
N GLU A 251 -12.81 -11.12 -12.78
CA GLU A 251 -13.17 -11.47 -14.15
C GLU A 251 -14.16 -12.64 -14.16
N LEU A 252 -14.91 -12.82 -15.26
CA LEU A 252 -15.72 -14.03 -15.46
C LEU A 252 -15.02 -14.94 -16.45
N ASP A 253 -14.59 -16.12 -15.99
CA ASP A 253 -13.81 -17.06 -16.78
C ASP A 253 -14.31 -18.52 -16.68
N ILE A 254 -13.51 -19.47 -17.16
CA ILE A 254 -13.88 -20.89 -17.14
C ILE A 254 -13.67 -21.55 -15.77
N ALA A 255 -12.80 -21.00 -14.93
CA ALA A 255 -12.61 -21.45 -13.56
C ALA A 255 -13.90 -21.20 -12.77
N ASP A 256 -14.57 -20.06 -12.97
CA ASP A 256 -15.86 -19.76 -12.36
C ASP A 256 -16.96 -20.75 -12.75
N VAL A 257 -17.02 -21.10 -14.04
CA VAL A 257 -17.98 -22.10 -14.55
C VAL A 257 -17.68 -23.45 -13.94
N THR A 258 -16.41 -23.79 -13.79
CA THR A 258 -15.98 -25.07 -13.20
C THR A 258 -16.36 -25.12 -11.72
N ALA A 259 -16.05 -24.09 -10.95
CA ALA A 259 -16.42 -23.97 -9.55
C ALA A 259 -17.94 -23.98 -9.36
N PHE A 260 -18.69 -23.29 -10.23
CA PHE A 260 -20.16 -23.38 -10.23
C PHE A 260 -20.65 -24.82 -10.44
N LEU A 261 -20.09 -25.55 -11.41
CA LEU A 261 -20.50 -26.92 -11.72
C LEU A 261 -20.13 -27.90 -10.61
N GLU A 262 -19.01 -27.68 -9.93
CA GLU A 262 -18.62 -28.44 -8.74
C GLU A 262 -19.62 -28.22 -7.61
N ILE A 263 -19.88 -26.96 -7.25
CA ILE A 263 -20.88 -26.59 -6.22
C ILE A 263 -22.27 -27.14 -6.58
N PHE A 264 -22.67 -27.02 -7.84
CA PHE A 264 -23.95 -27.53 -8.33
C PHE A 264 -24.01 -29.07 -8.27
N GLY A 265 -22.90 -29.73 -8.55
CA GLY A 265 -22.78 -31.19 -8.58
C GLY A 265 -22.81 -31.84 -7.20
N GLU A 266 -22.45 -31.12 -6.13
CA GLU A 266 -22.48 -31.61 -4.76
C GLU A 266 -23.92 -31.80 -4.22
N GLY A 267 -24.89 -31.06 -4.74
CA GLY A 267 -26.29 -31.12 -4.28
C GLY A 267 -26.46 -30.66 -2.82
N CYS A 268 -27.71 -30.43 -2.38
CA CYS A 268 -28.01 -30.05 -0.99
C CYS A 268 -27.97 -31.24 -0.02
#